data_AF-A0A024FY82-F1
#
_entry.id   AF-A0A024FY82-F1
#
_cell.length_a   1.000
_cell.length_b   1.000
_cell.length_c   1.000
_cell.angle_alpha   90.00
_cell.angle_beta   90.00
_cell.angle_gamma   90.00
#
_symmetry.space_group_name_H-M   'P 1'
#
loop_
_entity.id
_entity.type
_entity.pdbx_description
1 polymer ?
#
loop_
_entity_poly.entity_id
_entity_poly.type
_entity_poly.pdbx_seq_one_letter_code
_entity_poly.pdbx_strand_id
1 'polypeptide(L)'
;MIDCFQVEPYFAFAWFITWFAHHVGGLDDASRLFDVFLCSHPLFSLYVSGAIVLASRSIILKQECEFGTMHDTLSKLVNDVSWDQAIVDGLQLIERFSPGVLLTHATDQHISM
;
A
#
# COMPACT_ATOMS: atom_id res chain seq x y z
N MET A 1 10.90 4.84 10.30
CA MET A 1 12.00 4.13 9.56
C MET A 1 11.90 4.41 8.07
N ILE A 2 10.70 4.51 7.48
CA ILE A 2 10.51 5.16 6.16
C ILE A 2 10.79 6.68 6.26
N ASP A 3 10.54 7.29 7.43
CA ASP A 3 10.76 8.72 7.70
C ASP A 3 12.23 9.15 7.66
N CYS A 4 13.18 8.22 7.79
CA CYS A 4 14.61 8.52 7.72
C CYS A 4 15.06 8.95 6.32
N PHE A 5 14.22 8.72 5.31
CA PHE A 5 14.56 8.90 3.90
C PHE A 5 13.93 10.13 3.26
N GLN A 6 13.04 10.85 3.96
CA GLN A 6 12.15 11.85 3.34
C GLN A 6 11.46 11.33 2.07
N VAL A 7 11.29 10.00 1.95
CA VAL A 7 10.55 9.40 0.84
C VAL A 7 9.08 9.62 1.15
N GLU A 8 8.58 10.76 0.69
CA GLU A 8 7.16 10.88 0.44
C GLU A 8 6.74 9.66 -0.42
N PRO A 9 5.61 8.99 -0.12
CA PRO A 9 5.27 7.69 -0.69
C PRO A 9 4.83 7.76 -2.16
N TYR A 10 5.51 8.56 -2.99
CA TYR A 10 5.27 8.73 -4.42
C TYR A 10 5.40 7.41 -5.19
N PHE A 11 6.22 6.46 -4.71
CA PHE A 11 6.33 5.14 -5.31
C PHE A 11 4.96 4.43 -5.40
N ALA A 12 4.06 4.68 -4.44
CA ALA A 12 2.73 4.08 -4.38
C ALA A 12 1.66 4.92 -5.08
N PHE A 13 2.01 6.11 -5.61
CA PHE A 13 1.04 7.03 -6.21
C PHE A 13 0.30 6.38 -7.39
N ALA A 14 1.06 5.74 -8.29
CA ALA A 14 0.47 5.02 -9.43
C ALA A 14 -0.46 3.88 -8.98
N TRP A 15 -0.11 3.19 -7.89
CA TRP A 15 -0.94 2.10 -7.35
C TRP A 15 -2.30 2.62 -6.90
N PHE A 16 -2.29 3.73 -6.17
CA PHE A 16 -3.48 4.28 -5.55
C PHE A 16 -4.46 4.88 -6.57
N ILE A 17 -3.97 5.70 -7.52
CA ILE A 17 -4.85 6.38 -8.48
C ILE A 17 -5.42 5.43 -9.54
N THR A 18 -4.75 4.29 -9.80
CA THR A 18 -5.18 3.31 -10.80
C THR A 18 -5.71 2.01 -10.19
N TRP A 19 -5.78 1.92 -8.87
CA TRP A 19 -6.15 0.69 -8.15
C TRP A 19 -5.41 -0.54 -8.68
N PHE A 20 -4.10 -0.39 -8.87
CA PHE A 20 -3.19 -1.45 -9.35
C PHE A 20 -3.50 -2.02 -10.75
N ALA A 21 -4.36 -1.38 -11.56
CA ALA A 21 -4.79 -1.90 -12.86
C ALA A 21 -3.63 -2.24 -13.83
N HIS A 22 -2.46 -1.62 -13.67
CA HIS A 22 -1.27 -1.91 -14.47
C HIS A 22 -0.47 -3.16 -14.04
N HIS A 23 -0.80 -3.77 -12.89
CA HIS A 23 -0.02 -4.85 -12.27
C HIS A 23 -0.82 -6.16 -12.10
N VAL A 24 -2.10 -6.16 -12.47
CA VAL A 24 -2.96 -7.34 -12.50
C VAL A 24 -2.85 -8.06 -13.84
N GLY A 25 -3.07 -9.38 -13.85
CA GLY A 25 -2.78 -10.25 -15.00
C GLY A 25 -3.66 -10.01 -16.25
N GLY A 26 -4.80 -9.33 -16.08
CA GLY A 26 -5.71 -8.95 -17.15
C GLY A 26 -6.93 -8.21 -16.66
N LEU A 27 -7.87 -7.94 -17.57
CA LEU A 27 -9.11 -7.20 -17.25
C LEU A 27 -9.97 -7.92 -16.20
N ASP A 28 -10.04 -9.25 -16.23
CA ASP A 28 -10.84 -10.02 -15.26
C ASP A 28 -10.31 -9.86 -13.83
N ASP A 29 -8.99 -9.98 -13.65
CA ASP A 29 -8.34 -9.73 -12.36
C ASP A 29 -8.52 -8.28 -11.91
N ALA A 30 -8.41 -7.33 -12.83
CA ALA A 30 -8.66 -5.92 -12.54
C ALA A 30 -10.10 -5.70 -12.07
N SER A 31 -11.09 -6.25 -12.78
CA SER A 31 -12.50 -6.15 -12.43
C SER A 31 -12.79 -6.72 -11.04
N ARG A 32 -12.26 -7.91 -10.72
CA ARG A 32 -12.40 -8.51 -9.37
C ARG A 32 -11.83 -7.60 -8.28
N LEU A 33 -10.65 -7.03 -8.51
CA LEU A 33 -10.01 -6.14 -7.54
C LEU A 33 -10.81 -4.83 -7.37
N PHE A 34 -11.34 -4.28 -8.46
CA PHE A 34 -12.20 -3.11 -8.45
C PHE A 34 -13.53 -3.38 -7.73
N ASP A 35 -14.16 -4.54 -7.96
CA ASP A 35 -15.39 -4.94 -7.26
C ASP A 35 -15.17 -4.95 -5.74
N VAL A 36 -14.02 -5.48 -5.29
CA VAL A 36 -13.65 -5.46 -3.88
C VAL A 36 -13.50 -4.03 -3.36
N PHE A 37 -12.78 -3.16 -4.07
CA PHE A 37 -12.61 -1.77 -3.64
C PHE A 37 -13.91 -0.98 -3.63
N LEU A 38 -14.80 -1.19 -4.61
CA LEU A 38 -16.10 -0.54 -4.69
C LEU A 38 -17.07 -1.02 -3.61
N CYS A 39 -16.99 -2.29 -3.22
CA CYS A 39 -17.84 -2.87 -2.16
C CYS A 39 -17.30 -2.63 -0.74
N SER A 40 -16.11 -2.06 -0.61
CA SER A 40 -15.40 -1.86 0.67
C SER A 40 -15.39 -0.40 1.12
N HIS A 41 -14.77 -0.15 2.27
CA HIS A 41 -14.53 1.23 2.73
C HIS A 41 -13.67 2.01 1.71
N PRO A 42 -13.89 3.32 1.47
CA PRO A 42 -13.14 4.09 0.47
C PRO A 42 -11.62 4.11 0.66
N LEU A 43 -11.14 3.89 1.89
CA LEU A 43 -9.72 3.77 2.22
C LEU A 43 -9.16 2.35 2.00
N PHE A 44 -9.94 1.37 1.59
CA PHE A 44 -9.53 -0.04 1.58
C PHE A 44 -8.33 -0.30 0.66
N SER A 45 -8.23 0.40 -0.48
CA SER A 45 -7.05 0.33 -1.35
C SER A 45 -5.76 0.78 -0.65
N LEU A 46 -5.83 1.70 0.32
CA LEU A 46 -4.70 2.10 1.15
C LEU A 46 -4.27 0.97 2.10
N TYR A 47 -5.23 0.26 2.69
CA TYR A 47 -4.94 -0.90 3.54
C TYR A 47 -4.29 -2.05 2.75
N VAL A 48 -4.77 -2.33 1.55
CA VAL A 48 -4.14 -3.30 0.63
C VAL A 48 -2.71 -2.86 0.27
N SER A 49 -2.49 -1.57 0.00
CA SER A 49 -1.13 -1.04 -0.25
C SER A 49 -0.22 -1.26 0.97
N GLY A 50 -0.72 -0.98 2.18
CA GLY A 50 0.01 -1.22 3.42
C GLY A 50 0.32 -2.70 3.66
N ALA A 51 -0.63 -3.59 3.34
CA ALA A 51 -0.43 -5.04 3.42
C ALA A 51 0.73 -5.51 2.53
N ILE A 52 0.78 -5.05 1.27
CA ILE A 52 1.86 -5.38 0.33
C ILE A 52 3.23 -4.93 0.87
N VAL A 53 3.31 -3.72 1.42
CA VAL A 53 4.54 -3.19 2.04
C VAL A 53 4.95 -4.01 3.26
N LEU A 54 3.99 -4.38 4.11
CA LEU A 54 4.24 -5.18 5.31
C LEU A 54 4.68 -6.62 4.98
N ALA A 55 4.08 -7.25 3.98
CA ALA A 55 4.49 -8.56 3.49
C ALA A 55 5.95 -8.53 2.99
N SER A 56 6.36 -7.41 2.40
CA SER A 56 7.70 -7.19 1.86
C SER A 56 8.72 -6.65 2.88
N ARG A 57 8.34 -6.53 4.16
CA ARG A 57 9.17 -5.93 5.23
C ARG A 57 10.59 -6.48 5.26
N SER A 58 10.76 -7.79 5.13
CA SER A 58 12.08 -8.42 5.22
C SER A 58 13.03 -8.02 4.09
N ILE A 59 12.49 -7.73 2.89
CA ILE A 59 13.26 -7.26 1.74
C ILE A 59 13.62 -5.79 1.93
N ILE A 60 12.64 -4.97 2.32
CA ILE A 60 12.82 -3.52 2.54
C ILE A 60 13.89 -3.26 3.60
N LEU A 61 13.86 -3.99 4.71
CA LEU A 61 14.81 -3.80 5.81
C LEU A 61 16.26 -4.24 5.50
N LYS A 62 16.47 -4.99 4.42
CA LYS A 62 17.80 -5.42 3.97
C LYS A 62 18.39 -4.48 2.92
N GLN A 63 17.60 -3.57 2.36
CA GLN A 63 18.09 -2.64 1.34
C GLN A 63 19.06 -1.62 1.93
N GLU A 64 19.93 -1.12 1.07
CA GLU A 64 20.80 0.00 1.41
C GLU A 64 19.97 1.24 1.73
N CYS A 65 20.51 2.06 2.62
CA CYS A 65 19.89 3.30 3.06
C CYS A 65 20.12 4.42 2.01
N GLU A 66 19.70 4.17 0.76
CA GLU A 66 19.86 5.06 -0.39
C GLU A 66 18.52 5.24 -1.13
N PHE A 67 18.19 6.47 -1.50
CA PHE A 67 16.86 6.84 -2.04
C PHE A 67 16.52 6.08 -3.32
N GLY A 68 17.40 6.06 -4.32
CA GLY A 68 17.15 5.44 -5.61
C GLY A 68 16.91 3.93 -5.48
N THR A 69 17.74 3.26 -4.69
CA THR A 69 17.66 1.82 -4.40
C THR A 69 16.38 1.47 -3.65
N MET A 70 16.01 2.28 -2.65
CA MET A 70 14.77 2.09 -1.90
C MET A 70 13.53 2.36 -2.75
N HIS A 71 13.52 3.45 -3.52
CA HIS A 71 12.41 3.80 -4.41
C HIS A 71 12.19 2.74 -5.49
N ASP A 72 13.26 2.24 -6.11
CA ASP A 72 13.19 1.16 -7.10
C ASP A 72 12.62 -0.13 -6.48
N THR A 73 13.11 -0.51 -5.30
CA THR A 73 12.62 -1.68 -4.56
C THR A 73 11.13 -1.54 -4.23
N LEU A 74 10.73 -0.40 -3.65
CA LEU A 74 9.36 -0.15 -3.24
C LEU A 74 8.40 -0.13 -4.43
N SER A 75 8.78 0.50 -5.55
CA SER A 75 7.95 0.58 -6.77
C SER A 75 7.66 -0.79 -7.38
N LYS A 76 8.56 -1.77 -7.19
CA LYS A 76 8.46 -3.11 -7.77
C LYS A 76 7.73 -4.12 -6.89
N LEU A 77 7.33 -3.77 -5.67
CA LEU A 77 6.66 -4.70 -4.75
C LEU A 77 5.35 -5.27 -5.31
N VAL A 78 4.69 -4.54 -6.21
CA VAL A 78 3.41 -4.93 -6.82
C VAL A 78 3.55 -5.90 -7.99
N ASN A 79 4.78 -6.20 -8.44
CA ASN A 79 5.00 -7.03 -9.64
C ASN A 79 4.79 -8.54 -9.38
N ASP A 80 4.83 -8.99 -8.13
CA ASP A 80 4.68 -10.40 -7.75
C ASP A 80 3.81 -10.53 -6.49
N VAL A 81 2.59 -10.00 -6.60
CA VAL A 81 1.61 -9.98 -5.50
C VAL A 81 0.58 -11.09 -5.70
N SER A 82 0.37 -11.88 -4.65
CA SER A 82 -0.84 -12.68 -4.51
C SER A 82 -2.01 -11.77 -4.10
N TRP A 83 -2.83 -11.35 -5.06
CA TRP A 83 -3.90 -10.38 -4.84
C TRP A 83 -4.93 -10.84 -3.81
N ASP A 84 -5.33 -12.11 -3.83
CA ASP A 84 -6.27 -12.66 -2.85
C ASP A 84 -5.69 -12.58 -1.42
N GLN A 85 -4.39 -12.88 -1.24
CA GLN A 85 -3.74 -12.75 0.06
C GLN A 85 -3.62 -11.28 0.48
N ALA A 86 -3.27 -10.38 -0.44
CA ALA A 86 -3.17 -8.95 -0.16
C ALA A 86 -4.52 -8.35 0.27
N ILE A 87 -5.63 -8.83 -0.29
CA ILE A 87 -6.99 -8.45 0.12
C ILE A 87 -7.27 -8.97 1.54
N VAL A 88 -6.98 -10.24 1.83
CA VAL A 88 -7.17 -10.82 3.17
C VAL A 88 -6.35 -10.07 4.23
N ASP A 89 -5.09 -9.79 3.94
CA ASP A 89 -4.21 -9.04 4.84
C ASP A 89 -4.70 -7.60 5.01
N GLY A 90 -5.18 -6.97 3.94
CA GLY A 90 -5.82 -5.66 3.98
C GLY A 90 -7.06 -5.64 4.89
N LEU A 91 -7.89 -6.68 4.85
CA LEU A 91 -9.06 -6.83 5.73
C LEU A 91 -8.64 -6.92 7.21
N GLN A 92 -7.58 -7.68 7.51
CA GLN A 92 -7.05 -7.75 8.87
C GLN A 92 -6.53 -6.39 9.34
N LEU A 93 -5.91 -5.61 8.46
CA LEU A 93 -5.39 -4.29 8.80
C LEU A 93 -6.51 -3.29 9.08
N ILE A 94 -7.59 -3.26 8.28
CA ILE A 94 -8.70 -2.33 8.49
C ILE A 94 -9.52 -2.67 9.74
N GLU A 95 -9.61 -3.95 10.11
CA GLU A 95 -10.21 -4.37 11.39
C GLU A 95 -9.34 -3.93 12.58
N ARG A 96 -8.03 -4.09 12.46
CA ARG A 96 -7.08 -3.73 13.53
C ARG A 96 -6.92 -2.22 13.69
N PHE A 97 -6.94 -1.49 12.59
CA PHE A 97 -6.80 -0.04 12.54
C PHE A 97 -8.00 0.51 11.77
N SER A 98 -9.07 0.84 12.48
CA SER A 98 -10.26 1.36 11.82
C SER A 98 -9.96 2.68 11.09
N PRO A 99 -10.69 2.99 9.99
CA PRO A 99 -10.50 4.22 9.23
C PRO A 99 -10.50 5.50 10.07
N GLY A 100 -11.38 5.57 11.09
CA GLY A 100 -11.44 6.73 11.98
C GLY A 100 -10.15 6.92 12.78
N VAL A 101 -9.61 5.84 13.36
CA VAL A 101 -8.35 5.87 14.12
C VAL A 101 -7.18 6.28 13.23
N LEU A 102 -7.11 5.72 12.01
CA LEU A 102 -6.07 6.07 11.05
C LEU A 102 -6.08 7.57 10.70
N LEU A 103 -7.27 8.13 10.45
CA LEU A 103 -7.42 9.55 10.09
C LEU A 103 -7.10 10.50 11.25
N THR A 104 -7.45 10.13 12.49
CA THR A 104 -7.06 10.91 13.68
C THR A 104 -5.55 11.04 13.77
N HIS A 105 -4.82 9.93 13.64
CA HIS A 105 -3.36 9.95 13.69
C HIS A 105 -2.72 10.73 12.53
N ALA A 106 -3.28 10.65 11.32
CA ALA A 106 -2.80 11.44 10.18
C ALA A 106 -2.97 12.96 10.40
N THR A 107 -4.05 13.36 11.06
CA THR A 107 -4.34 14.77 11.35
C THR A 107 -3.41 15.31 12.43
N ASP A 108 -3.11 14.51 13.47
CA ASP A 108 -2.17 14.89 14.53
C ASP A 108 -0.73 15.10 14.02
N GLN A 109 -0.32 14.35 12.99
CA GLN A 109 1.00 14.49 12.36
C GLN A 109 1.15 15.78 11.53
N HIS A 110 0.05 16.35 11.01
CA HIS A 110 0.09 17.59 10.22
C HIS A 110 0.07 18.88 11.06
N ILE A 111 -0.31 18.81 12.35
CA ILE A 111 -0.35 19.98 13.25
C ILE A 111 1.02 20.25 13.92
N SER A 112 1.96 19.31 13.83
CA SER A 112 3.28 19.37 14.49
C SER A 112 4.45 19.78 13.58
N MET A 113 4.18 20.31 12.37
CA MET A 113 5.17 20.83 11.43
C MET A 113 4.90 22.30 11.12
#